data_AF-A0A2V9C4L8-F1
#
_entry.id   AF-A0A2V9C4L8-F1
#
_cell.length_a   1.000
_cell.length_b   1.000
_cell.length_c   1.000
_cell.angle_alpha   90.00
_cell.angle_beta   90.00
_cell.angle_gamma   90.00
#
_symmetry.space_group_name_H-M   'P 1'
#
loop_
_entity.id
_entity.type
_entity.pdbx_description
1 polymer ?
#
loop_
_entity_poly.entity_id
_entity_poly.type
_entity_poly.pdbx_seq_one_letter_code
_entity_poly.pdbx_strand_id
1 'polypeptide(L)'
;MQINSVARAAFERLAQRKDDTGRVFPLLKEPVRGNGSRDRYYPRWFRERIVKGSGVKNFRWHDLRHTFASRLVMAGVDLRTVQELMGHKTMTMTLRYSHLAPSHLHSAVEKLVTSTKTSTNNVVALAAKHVA
;
A
#
# COMPACT_ATOMS: atom_id res chain seq x y z
N MET A 1 -12.55 -0.09 6.04
CA MET A 1 -11.13 0.24 5.76
C MET A 1 -10.36 -1.07 5.66
N GLN A 2 -9.77 -1.38 4.50
CA GLN A 2 -8.98 -2.60 4.34
C GLN A 2 -7.60 -2.37 4.98
N ILE A 3 -7.38 -2.95 6.15
CA ILE A 3 -6.11 -2.90 6.89
C ILE A 3 -5.56 -4.31 7.03
N ASN A 4 -4.24 -4.46 6.97
CA ASN A 4 -3.60 -5.76 7.17
C ASN A 4 -3.72 -6.23 8.63
N SER A 5 -3.46 -7.52 8.86
CA SER A 5 -3.56 -8.15 10.17
C SER A 5 -2.68 -7.47 11.23
N VAL A 6 -1.47 -7.05 10.85
CA VAL A 6 -0.51 -6.38 11.73
C VAL A 6 -1.04 -5.03 12.21
N ALA A 7 -1.55 -4.20 11.30
CA ALA A 7 -2.11 -2.90 11.62
C ALA A 7 -3.39 -3.06 12.46
N ARG A 8 -4.22 -4.06 12.16
CA ARG A 8 -5.41 -4.38 12.94
C ARG A 8 -5.05 -4.73 14.39
N ALA A 9 -4.12 -5.67 14.59
CA ALA A 9 -3.67 -6.06 15.93
C ALA A 9 -3.10 -4.87 16.72
N ALA A 10 -2.34 -3.99 16.05
CA ALA A 10 -1.84 -2.77 16.67
C ALA A 10 -2.98 -1.82 17.10
N PHE A 11 -4.00 -1.64 16.27
CA PHE A 11 -5.16 -0.80 16.60
C PHE A 11 -6.02 -1.40 17.70
N GLU A 12 -6.21 -2.71 17.72
CA GLU A 12 -6.93 -3.40 18.80
C GLU A 12 -6.22 -3.18 20.15
N ARG A 13 -4.89 -3.32 20.18
CA ARG A 13 -4.09 -3.02 21.38
C ARG A 13 -4.17 -1.56 21.80
N LEU A 14 -4.29 -0.62 20.86
CA LEU A 14 -4.46 0.80 21.17
C LEU A 14 -5.88 1.10 21.67
N ALA A 15 -6.90 0.47 21.08
CA ALA A 15 -8.30 0.62 21.49
C ALA A 15 -8.53 0.12 22.92
N GLN A 16 -7.79 -0.89 23.37
CA GLN A 16 -7.81 -1.36 24.76
C GLN A 16 -7.34 -0.31 25.78
N ARG A 17 -6.59 0.71 25.35
CA ARG A 17 -6.10 1.79 26.23
C ARG A 17 -7.16 2.86 26.55
N LYS A 18 -8.40 2.65 26.09
CA LYS A 18 -9.62 3.47 26.25
C LYS A 18 -9.45 4.78 27.03
N ASP A 19 -9.60 5.88 26.29
CA ASP A 19 -10.07 7.15 26.81
C ASP A 19 -11.58 7.25 26.47
N ASP A 20 -12.38 7.90 27.32
CA ASP A 20 -13.85 8.00 27.20
C ASP A 20 -14.36 8.68 25.91
N THR A 21 -13.45 9.16 25.06
CA THR A 21 -13.71 9.90 23.82
C THR A 21 -14.01 9.02 22.60
N GLY A 22 -13.83 7.69 22.70
CA GLY A 22 -14.05 6.76 21.59
C GLY A 22 -13.02 6.87 20.45
N ARG A 23 -11.94 7.63 20.62
CA ARG A 23 -10.87 7.80 19.62
C ARG A 23 -9.79 6.73 19.77
N VAL A 24 -9.36 6.14 18.66
CA VAL A 24 -8.22 5.19 18.62
C VAL A 24 -6.88 5.87 18.96
N PHE A 25 -6.78 7.18 18.73
CA PHE A 25 -5.59 7.98 19.06
C PHE A 25 -5.96 9.12 20.02
N PRO A 26 -5.94 8.87 21.35
CA PRO A 26 -6.41 9.83 22.33
C PRO A 26 -5.44 11.03 22.54
N LEU A 27 -4.15 10.79 22.37
CA LEU A 27 -3.09 11.79 22.60
C LEU A 27 -2.96 12.86 21.51
N LEU A 28 -3.87 12.93 20.55
CA LEU A 28 -4.08 14.14 19.74
C LEU A 28 -4.86 15.16 20.59
N LYS A 29 -4.23 15.64 21.67
CA LYS A 29 -4.59 16.98 22.21
C LYS A 29 -4.49 17.95 21.05
N GLU A 30 -5.46 18.86 20.99
CA GLU A 30 -5.79 19.71 19.85
C GLU A 30 -4.61 20.11 18.97
N PRO A 31 -4.80 20.18 17.64
CA PRO A 31 -3.74 20.61 16.75
C PRO A 31 -3.20 21.94 17.29
N VAL A 32 -1.91 21.97 17.64
CA VAL A 32 -1.24 23.21 17.98
C VAL A 32 -1.45 24.11 16.77
N ARG A 33 -2.33 25.11 16.88
CA ARG A 33 -2.54 26.16 15.87
C ARG A 33 -1.27 27.00 15.86
N GLY A 34 -0.22 26.46 15.25
CA GLY A 34 1.04 27.14 15.04
C GLY A 34 0.81 28.27 14.03
N ASN A 35 1.28 29.46 14.38
CA ASN A 35 1.29 30.62 13.51
C ASN A 35 2.11 30.31 12.22
N GLY A 36 1.43 30.18 11.07
CA GLY A 36 2.03 30.27 9.72
C GLY A 36 3.10 29.24 9.26
N SER A 37 3.72 28.43 10.11
CA SER A 37 4.88 27.61 9.70
C SER A 37 4.48 26.26 9.09
N ARG A 38 5.14 25.88 7.98
CA ARG A 38 4.90 24.68 7.14
C ARG A 38 5.20 23.32 7.82
N ASP A 39 5.31 23.30 9.14
CA ASP A 39 5.83 22.18 9.96
C ASP A 39 4.71 21.41 10.70
N ARG A 40 3.44 21.67 10.37
CA ARG A 40 2.29 21.46 11.26
C ARG A 40 1.65 20.06 11.27
N TYR A 41 2.29 19.03 10.72
CA TYR A 41 1.59 17.75 10.47
C TYR A 41 2.19 16.47 11.08
N TYR A 42 3.21 16.57 11.94
CA TYR A 42 3.66 15.39 12.71
C TYR A 42 3.41 15.58 14.21
N PRO A 43 2.82 14.57 14.89
CA PRO A 43 2.74 14.60 16.35
C PRO A 43 4.16 14.64 16.95
N ARG A 44 4.39 15.53 17.92
CA ARG A 44 5.70 15.69 18.58
C ARG A 44 6.28 14.36 19.08
N TRP A 45 5.41 13.52 19.65
CA TRP A 45 5.78 12.19 20.14
C TRP A 45 6.36 11.29 19.04
N PHE A 46 5.88 11.39 17.79
CA PHE A 46 6.37 10.57 16.69
C PHE A 46 7.80 10.95 16.31
N ARG A 47 8.08 12.26 16.22
CA ARG A 47 9.43 12.74 15.91
C ARG A 47 10.43 12.33 17.00
N GLU A 48 10.06 12.51 18.27
CA GLU A 48 10.96 12.26 19.39
C GLU A 48 11.19 10.77 19.65
N ARG A 49 10.15 9.93 19.53
CA ARG A 49 10.24 8.50 19.84
C ARG A 49 10.67 7.66 18.65
N ILE A 50 10.18 7.98 17.45
CA ILE A 50 10.35 7.14 16.25
C ILE A 50 11.45 7.69 15.36
N VAL A 51 11.37 8.96 14.94
CA VAL A 51 12.33 9.52 13.97
C VAL A 51 13.73 9.64 14.56
N LYS A 52 13.87 10.15 15.79
CA LYS A 52 15.17 10.22 16.45
C LYS A 52 15.76 8.83 16.73
N GLY A 53 14.93 7.85 17.04
CA GLY A 53 15.36 6.47 17.31
C GLY A 53 15.70 5.66 16.05
N SER A 54 15.21 6.06 14.88
CA SER A 54 15.41 5.33 13.63
C SER A 54 16.65 5.74 12.83
N GLY A 55 17.31 6.85 13.20
CA GLY A 55 18.44 7.40 12.45
C GLY A 55 18.07 8.05 11.10
N VAL A 56 16.78 8.17 10.79
CA VAL A 56 16.30 8.76 9.53
C VAL A 56 16.41 10.29 9.60
N LYS A 57 17.17 10.88 8.66
CA LYS A 57 17.32 12.33 8.50
C LYS A 57 16.26 12.88 7.53
N ASN A 58 15.86 14.14 7.72
CA ASN A 58 14.94 14.88 6.82
C ASN A 58 13.58 14.20 6.58
N PHE A 59 13.06 13.46 7.56
CA PHE A 59 11.78 12.78 7.48
C PHE A 59 10.60 13.75 7.37
N ARG A 60 9.69 13.49 6.41
CA ARG A 60 8.40 14.18 6.25
C ARG A 60 7.26 13.20 6.48
N TRP A 61 6.14 13.69 7.01
CA TRP A 61 4.96 12.85 7.29
C TRP A 61 4.42 12.12 6.03
N HIS A 62 4.51 12.78 4.87
CA HIS A 62 4.10 12.20 3.60
C HIS A 62 5.01 11.06 3.11
N ASP A 63 6.22 10.91 3.64
CA ASP A 63 7.15 9.85 3.25
C ASP A 63 6.62 8.47 3.63
N LEU A 64 5.83 8.36 4.71
CA LEU A 64 5.12 7.12 5.06
C LEU A 64 4.14 6.71 3.95
N ARG A 65 3.41 7.68 3.40
CA ARG A 65 2.45 7.45 2.33
C ARG A 65 3.15 7.11 1.01
N HIS A 66 4.28 7.77 0.72
CA HIS A 66 5.14 7.41 -0.41
C HIS A 66 5.68 5.99 -0.27
N THR A 67 6.20 5.63 0.90
CA THR A 67 6.75 4.29 1.18
C THR A 67 5.69 3.20 1.02
N PHE A 68 4.46 3.46 1.50
CA PHE A 68 3.34 2.54 1.32
C PHE A 68 3.05 2.27 -0.17
N ALA A 69 2.94 3.34 -0.97
CA ALA A 69 2.68 3.22 -2.41
C ALA A 69 3.80 2.51 -3.15
N SER A 70 5.04 2.92 -2.92
CA SER A 70 6.23 2.32 -3.53
C SER A 70 6.32 0.83 -3.24
N ARG A 71 6.07 0.41 -2.00
CA ARG A 71 6.11 -1.01 -1.61
C ARG A 71 5.01 -1.83 -2.27
N LEU A 72 3.81 -1.29 -2.42
CA LEU A 72 2.74 -1.99 -3.14
C LEU A 72 3.08 -2.18 -4.63
N VAL A 73 3.61 -1.15 -5.27
CA VAL A 73 3.98 -1.24 -6.69
C VAL A 73 5.15 -2.21 -6.90
N MET A 74 6.18 -2.15 -6.04
CA MET A 74 7.29 -3.10 -6.08
C MET A 74 6.85 -4.54 -5.79
N ALA A 75 5.82 -4.74 -4.96
CA ALA A 75 5.22 -6.05 -4.70
C ALA A 75 4.34 -6.56 -5.85
N GLY A 76 4.21 -5.80 -6.94
CA GLY A 76 3.41 -6.21 -8.08
C GLY A 76 1.92 -5.94 -7.94
N VAL A 77 1.50 -4.98 -7.11
CA VAL A 77 0.10 -4.52 -7.08
C VAL A 77 -0.14 -3.55 -8.23
N ASP A 78 -1.31 -3.65 -8.87
CA ASP A 78 -1.70 -2.76 -9.97
C ASP A 78 -1.92 -1.31 -9.50
N LEU A 79 -1.63 -0.35 -10.38
CA LEU A 79 -1.72 1.07 -10.04
C LEU A 79 -3.14 1.54 -9.72
N ARG A 80 -4.17 0.84 -10.22
CA ARG A 80 -5.56 1.20 -9.93
C ARG A 80 -5.92 0.84 -8.49
N THR A 81 -5.55 -0.35 -8.04
CA THR A 81 -5.70 -0.77 -6.65
C THR A 81 -4.89 0.13 -5.71
N VAL A 82 -3.66 0.48 -6.09
CA VAL A 82 -2.86 1.46 -5.31
C VAL A 82 -3.57 2.82 -5.23
N GLN A 83 -4.17 3.31 -6.32
CA GLN A 83 -4.94 4.56 -6.33
C GLN A 83 -6.09 4.52 -5.31
N GLU A 84 -6.85 3.44 -5.29
CA GLU A 84 -8.01 3.25 -4.41
C GLU A 84 -7.58 3.14 -2.94
N LEU A 85 -6.55 2.34 -2.63
CA LEU A 85 -5.98 2.23 -1.29
C LEU A 85 -5.41 3.55 -0.77
N MET A 86 -4.85 4.36 -1.66
CA MET A 86 -4.33 5.68 -1.32
C MET A 86 -5.41 6.77 -1.31
N GLY A 87 -6.62 6.53 -1.81
CA GLY A 87 -7.67 7.54 -1.93
C GLY A 87 -7.28 8.71 -2.85
N HIS A 88 -6.51 8.46 -3.90
CA HIS A 88 -6.11 9.48 -4.86
C HIS A 88 -7.25 9.82 -5.82
N LYS A 89 -7.56 11.12 -5.93
CA LYS A 89 -8.63 11.62 -6.83
C LYS A 89 -8.31 11.37 -8.30
N THR A 90 -7.04 11.47 -8.70
CA THR A 90 -6.61 11.29 -10.09
C THR A 90 -5.51 10.25 -10.21
N MET A 91 -5.49 9.55 -11.34
CA MET A 91 -4.46 8.55 -11.63
C MET A 91 -3.06 9.18 -11.74
N THR A 92 -2.98 10.44 -12.17
CA THR A 92 -1.73 11.22 -12.24
C THR A 92 -0.97 11.25 -10.93
N MET A 93 -1.67 11.27 -9.78
CA MET A 93 -1.03 11.22 -8.46
C MET A 93 -0.35 9.87 -8.21
N THR A 94 -0.94 8.78 -8.70
CA THR A 94 -0.43 7.41 -8.53
C THR A 94 0.62 7.04 -9.57
N LEU A 95 0.55 7.61 -10.77
CA LEU A 95 1.55 7.39 -11.83
C LEU A 95 2.98 7.74 -11.41
N ARG A 96 3.16 8.57 -10.38
CA ARG A 96 4.48 8.83 -9.79
C ARG A 96 5.21 7.55 -9.38
N TYR A 97 4.50 6.46 -9.08
CA TYR A 97 5.09 5.20 -8.63
C TYR A 97 5.26 4.16 -9.75
N SER A 98 4.76 4.42 -10.97
CA SER A 98 4.71 3.40 -12.05
C SER A 98 6.09 2.83 -12.42
N HIS A 99 7.14 3.65 -12.34
CA HIS A 99 8.51 3.26 -12.64
C HIS A 99 9.10 2.24 -11.65
N LEU A 100 8.46 2.03 -10.50
CA LEU A 100 8.90 1.06 -9.48
C LEU A 100 8.40 -0.37 -9.76
N ALA A 101 7.78 -0.59 -10.92
CA ALA A 101 7.26 -1.89 -11.35
C ALA A 101 8.15 -2.53 -12.43
N PRO A 102 9.39 -2.96 -12.12
CA PRO A 102 10.34 -3.40 -13.14
C PRO A 102 9.94 -4.69 -13.88
N SER A 103 9.13 -5.56 -13.26
CA SER A 103 8.76 -6.88 -13.82
C SER A 103 7.31 -7.00 -14.27
N HIS A 104 6.48 -5.98 -14.05
CA HIS A 104 5.03 -6.07 -14.29
C HIS A 104 4.68 -6.16 -15.77
N LEU A 105 5.37 -5.40 -16.61
CA LEU A 105 5.15 -5.41 -18.06
C LEU A 105 5.52 -6.77 -18.67
N HIS A 106 6.64 -7.35 -18.23
CA HIS A 106 7.07 -8.67 -18.68
C HIS A 106 6.09 -9.76 -18.24
N SER A 107 5.74 -9.80 -16.95
CA SER A 107 4.73 -10.74 -16.43
C SER A 107 3.35 -10.55 -17.06
N ALA A 108 2.97 -9.32 -17.45
CA ALA A 108 1.71 -9.06 -18.13
C ALA A 108 1.69 -9.63 -19.56
N VAL A 109 2.80 -9.50 -20.28
CA VAL A 109 2.95 -10.10 -21.62
C VAL A 109 3.01 -11.62 -21.53
N GLU A 110 3.72 -12.18 -20.55
CA GLU A 110 3.84 -13.63 -20.34
C GLU A 110 2.50 -14.34 -20.09
N LYS A 111 1.52 -13.62 -19.49
CA LYS A 111 0.15 -14.16 -19.33
C LYS A 111 -0.53 -14.51 -20.66
N LEU A 112 -0.18 -13.83 -21.76
CA LEU A 112 -0.71 -14.15 -23.09
C LEU A 112 -0.25 -15.53 -23.56
N VAL A 113 0.96 -15.95 -23.20
CA VAL A 113 1.55 -17.26 -23.56
C VAL A 113 0.96 -18.40 -22.72
N THR A 114 0.61 -18.13 -21.47
CA THR A 114 0.04 -19.16 -20.58
C THR A 114 -1.40 -19.53 -20.95
N SER A 115 -2.19 -18.55 -21.42
CA SER A 115 -3.59 -18.76 -21.83
C SER A 115 -3.72 -19.70 -23.05
N THR A 116 -2.74 -19.71 -23.95
CA THR A 116 -2.80 -20.49 -25.20
C THR A 116 -2.50 -21.98 -25.03
N LYS A 117 -1.76 -22.37 -23.97
CA LYS A 117 -1.39 -23.79 -23.73
C LYS A 117 -2.55 -24.68 -23.28
N THR A 118 -3.59 -24.12 -22.67
CA THR A 118 -4.76 -24.90 -22.18
C THR A 118 -5.63 -25.42 -23.33
N SER A 119 -5.70 -24.72 -24.46
CA SER A 119 -6.49 -25.18 -25.62
C SER A 119 -5.82 -26.28 -26.43
N THR A 120 -4.48 -26.39 -26.42
CA THR A 120 -3.77 -27.39 -27.24
C THR A 120 -3.78 -28.78 -26.61
N ASN A 121 -3.80 -28.91 -25.29
CA ASN A 121 -3.83 -30.23 -24.63
C ASN A 121 -5.20 -30.93 -24.71
N ASN A 122 -6.30 -30.20 -24.89
CA ASN A 122 -7.63 -30.80 -25.01
C ASN A 122 -7.96 -31.31 -26.42
N VAL A 123 -7.35 -30.76 -27.48
CA VAL A 123 -7.55 -31.26 -28.86
C VAL A 123 -6.77 -32.55 -29.13
N VAL A 124 -5.59 -32.74 -28.54
CA VAL A 124 -4.81 -33.98 -28.71
C VAL A 124 -5.44 -35.16 -27.93
N ALA A 125 -6.02 -34.90 -26.76
CA ALA A 125 -6.71 -35.92 -25.96
C ALA A 125 -8.04 -36.39 -26.58
N LEU A 126 -8.70 -35.57 -27.40
CA LEU A 126 -9.94 -35.94 -28.11
C LEU A 126 -9.64 -36.75 -29.38
N ALA A 127 -8.54 -36.46 -30.08
CA ALA A 127 -8.10 -37.19 -31.27
C ALA A 127 -7.63 -38.62 -30.97
N ALA A 128 -7.04 -38.86 -29.79
CA ALA A 128 -6.56 -40.18 -29.39
C ALA A 128 -7.68 -41.16 -28.96
N LYS A 129 -8.93 -40.70 -28.77
CA LYS A 129 -10.07 -41.53 -28.35
C LYS A 129 -10.94 -42.06 -29.49
N HIS A 130 -10.62 -41.77 -30.75
CA HIS A 130 -11.41 -42.18 -31.92
C HIS A 130 -10.67 -43.12 -32.89
N VAL A 131 -9.54 -43.71 -32.48
CA VAL A 131 -8.76 -44.66 -33.32
C VAL A 131 -8.55 -46.01 -32.60
N ALA A 132 -9.55 -46.49 -31.86
CA ALA A 132 -9.59 -47.85 -31.32
C ALA A 132 -10.94 -48.49 -31.58
#